data_AF-A0A969SUQ2-F1
#
_entry.id   AF-A0A969SUQ2-F1
#
_cell.length_a   1.000
_cell.length_b   1.000
_cell.length_c   1.000
_cell.angle_alpha   90.00
_cell.angle_beta   90.00
_cell.angle_gamma   90.00
#
_symmetry.space_group_name_H-M   'P 1'
#
loop_
_entity.id
_entity.type
_entity.pdbx_description
1 polymer ?
#
loop_
_entity_poly.entity_id
_entity_poly.type
_entity_poly.pdbx_seq_one_letter_code
_entity_poly.pdbx_strand_id
1 'polypeptide(L)' 'MSAYIPVELQRQIRSCFADCCAYCRTVEALTVTTFEFEHIVPLARGGETRFENLCLAASGVRFASR' A
#
# COMPACT_ATOMS: atom_id res chain seq x y z
N MET A 1 11.87 -1.15 11.99
CA MET A 1 10.72 -1.92 12.54
C MET A 1 9.56 -1.72 11.59
N SER A 2 9.31 -2.69 10.72
CA SER A 2 8.11 -2.71 9.88
C SER A 2 6.89 -2.85 10.80
N ALA A 3 5.92 -1.96 10.65
CA ALA A 3 4.67 -2.05 11.41
C ALA A 3 3.98 -3.37 11.05
N TYR A 4 3.59 -4.15 12.06
CA TYR A 4 2.81 -5.35 11.82
C TYR A 4 1.40 -4.94 11.36
N ILE A 5 1.07 -5.23 10.11
CA ILE A 5 -0.27 -4.98 9.56
C ILE A 5 -1.08 -6.26 9.73
N PRO A 6 -2.22 -6.23 10.46
CA PRO A 6 -3.06 -7.41 10.65
C PRO A 6 -3.50 -8.01 9.32
N VAL A 7 -3.53 -9.35 9.21
CA VAL A 7 -3.93 -10.07 7.99
C VAL A 7 -5.35 -9.68 7.55
N GLU A 8 -6.25 -9.45 8.50
CA GLU A 8 -7.62 -8.98 8.20
C GLU A 8 -7.61 -7.65 7.46
N LEU A 9 -6.73 -6.74 7.89
CA LEU A 9 -6.55 -5.43 7.28
C LEU A 9 -5.93 -5.56 5.89
N GLN A 10 -4.93 -6.44 5.73
CA GLN A 10 -4.33 -6.74 4.43
C GLN A 10 -5.37 -7.23 3.42
N ARG A 11 -6.27 -8.13 3.85
CA ARG A 11 -7.37 -8.65 3.01
C ARG A 11 -8.37 -7.56 2.65
N GLN A 12 -8.76 -6.72 3.60
CA GLN A 12 -9.66 -5.59 3.33
C GLN A 12 -9.06 -4.63 2.31
N ILE A 13 -7.78 -4.27 2.45
CA ILE A 13 -7.09 -3.36 1.52
C ILE A 13 -7.03 -4.00 0.12
N ARG A 14 -6.61 -5.28 0.01
CA ARG A 14 -6.59 -5.98 -1.29
C ARG A 14 -7.97 -6.03 -1.95
N SER A 15 -9.01 -6.35 -1.18
CA SER A 15 -10.37 -6.38 -1.70
C SER A 15 -10.89 -5.00 -2.08
N CYS A 16 -10.53 -3.94 -1.35
CA CYS A 16 -10.99 -2.59 -1.63
C CYS A 16 -10.27 -1.96 -2.83
N PHE A 17 -8.98 -2.19 -2.95
CA PHE A 17 -8.17 -1.69 -4.05
C PHE A 17 -8.16 -2.63 -5.24
N ALA A 18 -8.82 -3.80 -5.17
CA ALA A 18 -8.88 -4.81 -6.23
C ALA A 18 -7.48 -5.16 -6.80
N ASP A 19 -6.50 -5.31 -5.90
CA ASP A 19 -5.08 -5.49 -6.24
C ASP A 19 -4.52 -4.43 -7.22
N CYS A 20 -5.09 -3.21 -7.19
CA CYS A 20 -4.62 -2.05 -7.95
C CYS A 20 -3.72 -1.15 -7.12
N CYS A 21 -2.72 -0.56 -7.77
CA CYS A 21 -1.82 0.38 -7.14
C CYS A 21 -2.53 1.70 -6.86
N ALA A 22 -2.41 2.25 -5.65
CA ALA A 22 -2.98 3.55 -5.32
C ALA A 22 -2.36 4.70 -6.15
N TYR A 23 -1.12 4.54 -6.59
CA TYR A 23 -0.41 5.55 -7.39
C TYR A 23 -0.70 5.39 -8.88
N CYS A 24 -0.37 4.22 -9.43
CA CYS A 24 -0.43 3.97 -10.87
C CYS A 24 -1.82 3.58 -11.36
N ARG A 25 -2.71 3.15 -10.44
CA ARG A 25 -3.98 2.45 -10.75
C ARG A 25 -3.80 1.20 -11.64
N THR A 26 -2.60 0.63 -11.67
CA THR A 26 -2.28 -0.61 -12.38
C THR A 26 -2.52 -1.80 -11.46
N VAL A 27 -3.13 -2.86 -11.99
CA VAL A 27 -3.32 -4.14 -11.29
C VAL A 27 -2.01 -4.92 -11.16
N GLU A 28 -1.88 -5.68 -10.07
CA GLU A 28 -0.76 -6.62 -9.89
C GLU A 28 -0.61 -7.59 -11.04
N ALA A 29 -1.72 -8.05 -11.63
CA ALA A 29 -1.70 -8.93 -12.80
C ALA A 29 -0.94 -8.36 -14.01
N LEU A 30 -0.79 -7.04 -14.11
CA LEU A 30 -0.06 -6.37 -15.20
C LEU A 30 1.37 -5.98 -14.81
N THR A 31 1.77 -6.20 -13.56
CA THR A 31 3.04 -5.71 -13.01
C THR A 31 3.87 -6.88 -12.47
N VAL A 32 5.14 -6.98 -12.86
CA VAL A 32 6.05 -8.07 -12.41
C VAL A 32 6.48 -7.90 -10.95
N THR A 33 6.14 -6.77 -10.33
CA THR A 33 6.52 -6.40 -8.98
C THR A 33 5.45 -6.77 -7.98
N THR A 34 5.85 -7.35 -6.85
CA THR A 34 4.99 -7.63 -5.71
C THR A 34 4.42 -6.35 -5.10
N PHE A 35 3.15 -6.39 -4.72
CA PHE A 35 2.50 -5.30 -4.03
C PHE A 35 2.81 -5.35 -2.54
N GLU A 36 3.29 -4.22 -2.02
CA GLU A 36 3.57 -4.02 -0.61
C GLU A 36 2.57 -3.03 0.00
N PHE A 37 2.33 -3.20 1.30
CA PHE A 37 1.49 -2.29 2.05
C PHE A 37 2.32 -1.12 2.55
N GLU A 38 1.94 0.07 2.13
CA GLU A 38 2.64 1.29 2.48
C GLU A 38 1.72 2.24 3.25
N HIS A 39 2.31 3.06 4.11
CA HIS A 39 1.58 4.09 4.83
C HIS A 39 1.58 5.38 4.01
N ILE A 40 0.40 5.91 3.71
CA ILE A 40 0.23 7.21 3.03
C ILE A 40 0.89 8.31 3.87
N VAL A 41 0.60 8.33 5.17
CA VAL A 41 1.29 9.14 6.18
C VAL A 41 2.27 8.24 6.93
N PRO A 42 3.59 8.49 6.85
CA PRO A 42 4.57 7.71 7.59
C PRO A 42 4.33 7.78 9.10
N LEU A 43 4.65 6.69 9.81
CA LEU A 43 4.62 6.66 11.29
C LEU A 43 5.42 7.81 11.92
N ALA A 44 6.55 8.19 11.30
CA ALA A 44 7.39 9.30 11.73
C ALA A 44 6.69 10.67 11.72
N ARG A 45 5.62 10.81 10.92
CA ARG A 45 4.74 12.00 10.89
C ARG A 45 3.46 11.82 11.71
N GLY A 46 3.36 10.78 12.53
CA GLY A 46 2.17 10.45 13.31
C GLY A 46 1.10 9.71 12.51
N GLY A 47 1.45 9.10 11.37
CA GLY A 47 0.53 8.22 10.66
C GLY A 47 0.18 6.99 11.47
N GLU A 48 -1.09 6.59 11.46
CA GLU A 48 -1.55 5.37 12.13
C GLU A 48 -1.55 4.19 11.16
N THR A 49 -1.35 2.96 11.66
CA THR A 49 -1.47 1.73 10.85
C THR A 49 -2.95 1.34 10.72
N ARG A 50 -3.70 2.14 9.96
CA ARG A 50 -5.14 1.98 9.74
C ARG A 50 -5.44 1.87 8.26
N PHE A 51 -6.56 1.21 7.95
CA PHE A 51 -7.02 1.01 6.57
C PHE A 51 -7.03 2.31 5.76
N GLU A 52 -7.48 3.41 6.37
CA GLU A 52 -7.55 4.74 5.76
C GLU A 52 -6.18 5.35 5.42
N ASN A 53 -5.14 4.93 6.13
CA ASN A 53 -3.78 5.43 5.98
C ASN A 53 -2.85 4.39 5.33
N LEU A 54 -3.40 3.26 4.88
CA LEU A 54 -2.66 2.20 4.23
C LEU A 54 -3.09 2.08 2.77
N CYS A 55 -2.11 1.94 1.90
CA CYS A 55 -2.33 1.79 0.47
C CYS A 55 -1.49 0.64 -0.11
N LEU A 56 -1.99 0.07 -1.20
CA LEU A 56 -1.25 -0.92 -1.98
C LEU A 56 -0.36 -0.19 -2.99
N ALA A 57 0.95 -0.38 -2.85
CA ALA A 57 1.96 0.18 -3.72
C ALA A 57 2.89 -0.92 -4.20
N ALA A 58 3.24 -0.92 -5.49
CA ALA A 58 4.27 -1.83 -5.97
C ALA A 58 5.65 -1.31 -5.54
N SER A 59 6.54 -2.22 -5.13
CA SER A 59 7.89 -1.86 -4.65
C SER A 59 8.78 -1.13 -5.68
N GLY A 60 8.37 -1.14 -6.96
CA GLY A 60 9.05 -0.46 -8.06
C GLY A 60 8.48 0.92 -8.42
N VAL A 61 7.38 1.38 -7.81
CA VAL A 61 6.86 2.72 -8.10
C VAL A 61 7.80 3.72 -7.45
N ARG A 62 8.62 4.38 -8.26
CA ARG A 62 9.37 5.55 -7.80
C ARG A 62 8.35 6.58 -7.36
N PHE A 63 8.26 6.83 -6.06
CA PHE A 63 7.74 8.08 -5.55
C PHE A 63 8.49 9.20 -6.25
N ALA A 64 7.91 9.75 -7.30
CA ALA A 64 8.31 11.04 -7.80
C ALA A 64 7.85 12.02 -6.73
N SER A 65 8.71 12.23 -5.73
CA SER A 65 8.60 13.29 -4.75
C SER A 65 8.41 14.60 -5.53
N ARG A 66 7.16 15.02 -5.65
CA ARG A 66 6.78 16.32 -6.17
C ARG A 66 6.26 17.15 -5.01
#